data_AF-A0A924PVM6-F1
#
_entry.id   AF-A0A924PVM6-F1
#
_cell.length_a   1.000
_cell.length_b   1.000
_cell.length_c   1.000
_cell.angle_alpha   90.00
_cell.angle_beta   90.00
_cell.angle_gamma   90.00
#
_symmetry.space_group_name_H-M   'P 1'
#
loop_
_entity.id
_entity.type
_entity.pdbx_description
1 polymer ?
#
loop_
_entity_poly.entity_id
_entity_poly.type
_entity_poly.pdbx_seq_one_letter_code
_entity_poly.pdbx_strand_id
1 'polypeptide(L)'
;MLLTIACGLLGSTLVLHYPARGWTAAMLFGACALAAFARRDLWLIALPALLPIVAFAPWTGWITFEELDLLVLAVAAGGYARQALSLARSATA
;
A
#
# COMPACT_ATOMS: atom_id res chain seq x y z
N MET A 1 -13.87 6.47 -2.14
CA MET A 1 -12.98 7.66 -2.11
C MET A 1 -12.36 7.89 -0.74
N LEU A 2 -13.13 8.02 0.35
CA LEU A 2 -12.58 8.26 1.70
C LEU A 2 -11.50 7.23 2.12
N LEU A 3 -11.76 5.94 1.87
CA LEU A 3 -10.80 4.86 2.16
C LEU A 3 -9.46 4.99 1.40
N THR A 4 -9.50 5.32 0.10
CA THR A 4 -8.27 5.57 -0.68
C THR A 4 -7.47 6.74 -0.12
N ILE A 5 -8.15 7.83 0.21
CA ILE A 5 -7.50 9.04 0.72
C ILE A 5 -6.88 8.75 2.09
N ALA A 6 -7.62 8.08 2.98
CA ALA A 6 -7.13 7.68 4.29
C ALA A 6 -5.90 6.75 4.19
N CYS A 7 -5.95 5.70 3.37
CA CYS A 7 -4.81 4.80 3.16
C CYS A 7 -3.62 5.49 2.49
N GLY A 8 -3.86 6.41 1.55
CA GLY A 8 -2.79 7.18 0.90
C GLY A 8 -2.09 8.14 1.88
N LEU A 9 -2.87 8.86 2.70
CA LEU A 9 -2.33 9.80 3.68
C LEU A 9 -1.54 9.07 4.77
N LEU A 10 -2.13 8.03 5.36
CA LEU A 10 -1.50 7.26 6.43
C LEU A 10 -0.20 6.59 5.97
N GLY A 11 -0.18 6.04 4.75
CA GLY A 11 1.01 5.42 4.17
C GLY A 11 2.11 6.44 3.90
N SER A 12 1.74 7.62 3.38
CA SER A 12 2.68 8.72 3.13
C SER A 12 3.26 9.28 4.43
N THR A 13 2.45 9.43 5.48
CA THR A 13 2.94 9.87 6.80
C THR A 13 3.90 8.86 7.40
N LEU A 14 3.66 7.57 7.24
CA LEU A 14 4.52 6.51 7.77
C LEU A 14 5.88 6.46 7.09
N VAL A 15 5.90 6.61 5.76
CA VAL A 15 7.12 6.71 4.96
C VAL A 15 8.01 7.87 5.40
N LEU A 16 7.42 9.01 5.78
CA LEU A 16 8.16 10.20 6.20
C LEU A 16 8.79 10.07 7.60
N HIS A 17 8.24 9.22 8.46
CA HIS A 17 8.75 9.00 9.82
C HIS A 17 9.69 7.79 9.92
N TYR A 18 9.96 7.08 8.82
CA TYR A 18 10.80 5.89 8.80
C TYR A 18 12.30 6.26 8.75
N PRO A 19 13.09 6.00 9.82
CA PRO A 19 14.45 6.52 10.04
C PRO A 19 15.52 5.87 9.16
N ALA A 20 15.23 4.75 8.48
CA ALA A 20 16.15 4.11 7.54
C ALA A 20 15.55 4.09 6.13
N ARG A 21 16.02 4.99 5.24
CA ARG A 21 15.74 4.98 3.79
C ARG A 21 14.25 5.17 3.43
N GLY A 22 13.62 6.23 3.94
CA GLY A 22 12.24 6.60 3.61
C GLY A 22 11.94 6.69 2.09
N TRP A 23 12.92 7.06 1.26
CA TRP A 23 12.75 7.13 -0.19
C TRP A 23 12.46 5.78 -0.86
N THR A 24 13.12 4.69 -0.43
CA THR A 24 12.86 3.36 -0.98
C THR A 24 11.49 2.85 -0.57
N ALA A 25 11.05 3.14 0.66
CA ALA A 25 9.71 2.81 1.13
C ALA A 25 8.63 3.61 0.36
N ALA A 26 8.88 4.89 0.07
CA ALA A 26 8.00 5.73 -0.74
C ALA A 26 7.81 5.16 -2.17
N MET A 27 8.92 4.79 -2.82
CA MET A 27 8.89 4.23 -4.17
C MET A 27 8.17 2.88 -4.20
N LEU A 28 8.43 2.00 -3.22
CA LEU A 28 7.74 0.72 -3.08
C LEU A 28 6.24 0.92 -2.82
N PHE A 29 5.86 1.85 -1.95
CA PHE A 29 4.47 2.19 -1.67
C PHE A 29 3.74 2.66 -2.93
N GLY A 30 4.32 3.62 -3.66
CA GLY A 30 3.74 4.13 -4.91
C GLY A 30 3.61 3.06 -5.98
N ALA A 31 4.66 2.23 -6.16
CA ALA A 31 4.65 1.13 -7.12
C ALA A 31 3.58 0.08 -6.78
N CYS A 32 3.44 -0.30 -5.51
CA CYS A 32 2.44 -1.27 -5.07
C CYS A 32 1.01 -0.72 -5.22
N ALA A 33 0.79 0.56 -4.90
CA ALA A 33 -0.50 1.21 -5.09
C ALA A 33 -0.88 1.28 -6.58
N LEU A 34 0.07 1.62 -7.46
CA LEU A 34 -0.17 1.64 -8.90
C LEU A 34 -0.43 0.23 -9.46
N ALA A 35 0.32 -0.77 -9.00
CA ALA A 35 0.13 -2.16 -9.38
C ALA A 35 -1.27 -2.68 -8.97
N ALA A 36 -1.68 -2.42 -7.73
CA ALA A 36 -3.02 -2.77 -7.22
C ALA A 36 -4.14 -2.04 -7.97
N PHE A 37 -3.89 -0.80 -8.38
CA PHE A 37 -4.81 -0.03 -9.22
C PHE A 37 -4.92 -0.61 -10.64
N ALA A 38 -3.80 -1.02 -11.24
CA ALA A 38 -3.78 -1.59 -12.59
C ALA A 38 -4.45 -2.97 -12.65
N ARG A 39 -4.20 -3.82 -11.63
CA ARG A 39 -4.78 -5.17 -11.55
C ARG A 39 -5.18 -5.49 -10.12
N ARG A 40 -6.49 -5.66 -9.91
CA ARG A 40 -7.07 -5.97 -8.60
C ARG A 40 -6.59 -7.31 -8.04
N ASP A 41 -6.19 -8.27 -8.86
CA ASP A 41 -5.82 -9.59 -8.34
C ASP A 41 -4.33 -9.68 -7.95
N LEU A 42 -3.53 -8.66 -8.28
CA LEU A 42 -2.10 -8.66 -7.99
C LEU A 42 -1.80 -8.65 -6.49
N TRP A 43 -2.68 -8.13 -5.64
CA TRP A 43 -2.43 -8.13 -4.19
C TRP A 43 -2.36 -9.52 -3.59
N LEU A 44 -3.09 -10.49 -4.14
CA LEU A 44 -3.10 -11.88 -3.67
C LEU A 44 -1.74 -12.56 -3.85
N ILE A 45 -0.96 -12.09 -4.82
CA ILE A 45 0.39 -12.60 -5.11
C ILE A 45 1.44 -11.70 -4.47
N ALA A 46 1.29 -10.38 -4.63
CA ALA A 46 2.26 -9.40 -4.16
C ALA A 46 2.41 -9.43 -2.63
N LEU A 47 1.32 -9.50 -1.86
CA LEU A 47 1.41 -9.54 -0.39
C LEU A 47 2.21 -10.75 0.12
N PRO A 48 1.85 -12.01 -0.19
CA PRO A 48 2.62 -13.16 0.29
C PRO A 48 4.03 -13.26 -0.30
N ALA A 49 4.25 -12.79 -1.53
CA ALA A 49 5.57 -12.78 -2.15
C ALA A 49 6.52 -11.74 -1.55
N LEU A 50 5.99 -10.57 -1.14
CA LEU A 50 6.76 -9.52 -0.47
C LEU A 50 6.87 -9.76 1.04
N LEU A 51 5.97 -10.53 1.65
CA LEU A 51 6.00 -10.87 3.07
C LEU A 51 7.40 -11.29 3.59
N PRO A 52 8.15 -12.22 2.97
CA PRO A 52 9.49 -12.59 3.45
C PRO A 52 10.55 -11.49 3.30
N ILE A 53 10.34 -10.53 2.38
CA ILE A 53 11.24 -9.40 2.14
C ILE A 53 10.96 -8.27 3.14
N VAL A 54 9.70 -8.17 3.57
CA VAL A 54 9.14 -7.05 4.33
C VAL A 54 9.04 -7.39 5.82
N ALA A 55 9.03 -8.68 6.20
CA ALA A 55 9.06 -9.18 7.57
C ALA A 55 10.46 -9.11 8.23
N PHE A 56 11.18 -7.99 8.04
CA PHE A 56 12.47 -7.72 8.69
C PHE A 56 12.31 -7.06 10.06
N ALA A 57 11.13 -6.53 10.39
CA ALA A 57 10.89 -5.82 11.64
C ALA A 57 10.93 -6.67 12.93
N PRO A 58 10.61 -7.99 12.94
CA PRO A 58 10.88 -8.84 14.11
C PRO A 58 12.36 -8.91 14.50
N TRP A 59 13.25 -8.69 13.53
CA TRP A 59 14.70 -8.83 13.68
C TRP A 59 15.38 -7.50 14.05
N THR A 60 14.69 -6.37 13.90
CA THR A 60 15.18 -5.02 14.23
C THR A 60 14.62 -4.50 15.58
N GLY A 61 13.67 -5.21 16.19
CA GLY A 61 13.05 -4.84 17.47
C GLY A 61 12.00 -3.74 17.36
N TRP A 62 11.57 -3.40 16.14
CA TRP A 62 10.65 -2.30 15.86
C TRP A 62 9.26 -2.84 15.52
N ILE A 63 8.53 -3.25 16.56
CA ILE A 63 7.29 -4.06 16.46
C ILE A 63 6.02 -3.19 16.21
N THR A 64 6.12 -1.87 16.33
CA THR A 64 4.92 -0.99 16.32
C THR A 64 4.47 -0.56 14.91
N PHE A 65 5.38 -0.41 13.96
CA PHE A 65 5.07 -0.04 12.58
C PHE A 65 5.97 -0.80 11.63
N GLU A 66 5.39 -1.75 10.91
CA GLU A 66 6.13 -2.67 10.06
C GLU A 66 5.97 -2.30 8.59
N GLU A 67 6.94 -2.69 7.78
CA GLU A 67 6.92 -2.48 6.33
C GLU A 67 5.69 -3.17 5.68
N LEU A 68 5.12 -4.16 6.38
CA LEU A 68 3.88 -4.84 5.99
C LEU A 68 2.67 -3.89 6.05
N ASP A 69 2.60 -3.01 7.05
CA ASP A 69 1.51 -2.05 7.20
C ASP A 69 1.48 -1.08 6.01
N LEU A 70 2.67 -0.63 5.58
CA LEU A 70 2.85 0.20 4.39
C LEU A 70 2.40 -0.53 3.13
N LEU A 71 2.77 -1.80 2.98
CA LEU A 71 2.38 -2.62 1.83
C LEU A 71 0.86 -2.83 1.76
N VAL A 72 0.23 -3.11 2.90
CA VAL A 72 -1.22 -3.27 3.01
C VAL A 72 -1.94 -1.95 2.71
N LEU A 73 -1.45 -0.82 3.23
CA LEU A 73 -2.02 0.50 2.90
C LEU A 73 -1.89 0.86 1.43
N ALA A 74 -0.76 0.51 0.79
CA ALA A 74 -0.54 0.76 -0.63
C ALA A 74 -1.55 -0.02 -1.49
N VAL A 75 -1.70 -1.31 -1.20
CA VAL A 75 -2.67 -2.20 -1.86
C VAL A 75 -4.09 -1.67 -1.67
N ALA A 76 -4.46 -1.30 -0.44
CA ALA A 76 -5.78 -0.78 -0.12
C ALA A 76 -6.05 0.54 -0.88
N ALA A 77 -5.10 1.48 -0.88
CA ALA A 77 -5.22 2.76 -1.57
C ALA A 77 -5.51 2.57 -3.07
N GLY A 78 -4.69 1.75 -3.75
CA GLY A 78 -4.84 1.44 -5.18
C GLY A 78 -6.10 0.65 -5.52
N GLY A 79 -6.41 -0.39 -4.73
CA GLY A 79 -7.58 -1.24 -4.92
C GLY A 79 -8.90 -0.49 -4.77
N TYR A 80 -9.03 0.34 -3.72
CA TYR A 80 -10.22 1.17 -3.50
C TYR A 80 -10.35 2.29 -4.53
N ALA A 81 -9.24 2.82 -5.06
CA ALA A 81 -9.28 3.84 -6.12
C ALA A 81 -9.87 3.25 -7.40
N ARG A 82 -9.43 2.04 -7.78
CA ARG A 82 -9.98 1.31 -8.93
C ARG A 82 -11.47 1.00 -8.74
N GLN A 83 -11.86 0.55 -7.55
CA GLN A 83 -13.25 0.22 -7.26
C GLN A 83 -14.17 1.45 -7.31
N ALA A 84 -13.72 2.59 -6.78
CA ALA A 84 -14.45 3.86 -6.88
C ALA A 84 -14.65 4.29 -8.34
N LEU A 85 -13.62 4.14 -9.18
CA LEU A 85 -13.71 4.41 -10.62
C LEU A 85 -14.66 3.47 -11.35
N SER A 86 -14.67 2.18 -11.02
CA SER A 86 -15.63 1.24 -11.62
C SER A 86 -17.07 1.59 -11.27
N LEU A 87 -17.33 1.96 -10.00
CA LEU A 87 -18.69 2.33 -9.56
C LEU A 87 -19.16 3.63 -10.21
N ALA A 88 -18.28 4.63 -10.34
CA ALA A 88 -18.61 5.89 -11.01
C ALA A 88 -18.97 5.70 -12.49
N ARG A 89 -18.24 4.83 -13.20
CA ARG A 89 -18.54 4.48 -14.60
C ARG A 89 -19.88 3.77 -14.75
N SER A 90 -20.22 2.87 -13.83
CA SER A 90 -21.50 2.17 -13.82
C SER A 90 -22.69 3.09 -13.52
N ALA A 91 -22.48 4.19 -12.78
CA ALA A 91 -23.53 5.17 -12.50
C ALA A 91 -23.79 6.15 -13.65
N THR A 92 -22.90 6.21 -14.65
CA THR A 92 -23.00 7.09 -15.82
C THR A 92 -23.43 6.36 -17.11
N ALA A 93 -23.60 5.03 -17.05
CA ALA A 93 -24.07 4.18 -18.14
C ALA A 93 -25.55 3.85 -17.95
#